data_AF-A0A941QLC1-F1
#
_entry.id   AF-A0A941QLC1-F1
#
_cell.length_a   1.000
_cell.length_b   1.000
_cell.length_c   1.000
_cell.angle_alpha   90.00
_cell.angle_beta   90.00
_cell.angle_gamma   90.00
#
_symmetry.space_group_name_H-M   'P 1'
#
loop_
_entity.id
_entity.type
_entity.pdbx_description
1 polymer ?
#
loop_
_entity_poly.entity_id
_entity_poly.type
_entity_poly.pdbx_seq_one_letter_code
_entity_poly.pdbx_strand_id
1 'polypeptide(L)'
;MRSASVLWIPAAMLFACLAALLALSGFTAEGLEAVSALANLIVSIAAAAAAVIAGMGLSSWKASRQYDGDYALARDYLVGLSKAQQQLRALRYPVIWSNEGHLTEDEKEQFPDLVDQSELRRAKVYIDRWSAHTEEMVALYALKLQAMAVWGDSFEDHMKRFNGLERELFRVVRSKIETIHPANDPEKKAAHAAMLLKERDILHDTIDPEPDSYAKDVEESLSDVRAFLRKKLGGEDLQ
;
A
#
# COMPACT_ATOMS: atom_id res chain seq x y z
N MET A 1 -9.06 -27.83 4.85
CA MET A 1 -8.77 -29.18 4.30
C MET A 1 -10.03 -30.03 4.42
N ARG A 2 -10.87 -30.07 3.38
CA ARG A 2 -12.01 -31.01 3.31
C ARG A 2 -11.48 -32.33 2.73
N SER A 3 -11.81 -33.41 3.42
CA SER A 3 -11.15 -34.72 3.30
C SER A 3 -11.31 -35.34 1.91
N ALA A 4 -10.21 -35.90 1.40
CA ALA A 4 -10.18 -36.70 0.18
C ALA A 4 -11.12 -37.94 0.23
N SER A 5 -11.71 -38.25 1.38
CA SER A 5 -12.62 -39.39 1.59
C SER A 5 -13.97 -39.29 0.86
N VAL A 6 -14.42 -38.09 0.47
CA VAL A 6 -15.74 -37.94 -0.20
C VAL A 6 -15.70 -38.40 -1.67
N LEU A 7 -14.52 -38.42 -2.31
CA LEU A 7 -14.36 -38.79 -3.72
C LEU A 7 -14.28 -40.30 -3.99
N TRP A 8 -13.99 -41.13 -2.99
CA TRP A 8 -13.79 -42.58 -3.18
C TRP A 8 -15.09 -43.37 -3.23
N ILE A 9 -16.15 -42.89 -2.57
CA ILE A 9 -17.45 -43.58 -2.49
C ILE A 9 -18.13 -43.70 -3.87
N PRO A 10 -18.24 -42.62 -4.69
CA PRO A 10 -18.81 -42.73 -6.04
C PRO A 10 -17.98 -43.64 -6.97
N ALA A 11 -16.65 -43.60 -6.84
CA ALA A 11 -15.75 -44.41 -7.66
C ALA A 11 -15.90 -45.92 -7.35
N ALA A 12 -16.01 -46.29 -6.07
CA ALA A 12 -16.24 -47.67 -5.66
C ALA A 12 -17.62 -48.19 -6.10
N MET A 13 -18.67 -47.37 -6.04
CA MET A 13 -20.01 -47.74 -6.53
C MET A 13 -20.03 -47.95 -8.06
N LEU A 14 -19.34 -47.10 -8.83
CA LEU A 14 -19.24 -47.25 -10.28
C LEU A 14 -18.51 -48.55 -10.67
N PHE A 15 -17.41 -48.87 -9.99
CA PHE A 15 -16.68 -50.13 -10.19
C PHE A 15 -17.53 -51.36 -9.84
N ALA A 16 -18.29 -51.30 -8.75
CA ALA A 16 -19.19 -52.38 -8.35
C ALA A 16 -20.35 -52.57 -9.35
N CYS A 17 -20.94 -51.49 -9.86
CA CYS A 17 -21.96 -51.55 -10.90
C CYS A 17 -21.42 -52.15 -12.21
N LEU A 18 -20.22 -51.72 -12.66
CA LEU A 18 -19.59 -52.24 -13.87
C LEU A 18 -19.27 -53.74 -13.74
N ALA A 19 -18.75 -54.17 -12.58
CA ALA A 19 -18.45 -55.58 -12.31
C ALA A 19 -19.72 -56.44 -12.27
N ALA A 20 -20.81 -55.95 -11.67
CA ALA A 20 -22.10 -56.66 -11.63
C ALA A 20 -22.71 -56.83 -13.02
N LEU A 21 -22.63 -55.81 -13.87
CA LEU A 21 -23.12 -55.87 -15.26
C LEU A 21 -22.30 -56.83 -16.13
N LEU A 22 -20.97 -56.87 -15.97
CA LEU A 22 -20.10 -57.83 -16.63
C LEU A 22 -20.40 -59.28 -16.18
N ALA A 23 -20.71 -59.48 -14.89
CA ALA A 23 -21.09 -60.79 -14.37
C ALA A 23 -22.46 -61.26 -14.89
N LEU A 24 -23.41 -60.33 -15.09
CA LEU A 24 -24.77 -60.62 -15.53
C LEU A 24 -24.92 -60.82 -17.05
N SER A 25 -24.04 -60.23 -17.87
CA SER A 25 -24.18 -60.26 -19.34
C SER A 25 -23.75 -61.58 -20.00
N GLY A 26 -23.14 -62.51 -19.26
CA GLY A 26 -22.89 -63.88 -19.72
C GLY A 26 -21.99 -64.02 -20.96
N PHE A 27 -21.23 -62.98 -21.33
CA PHE A 27 -20.33 -62.98 -22.50
C PHE A 27 -20.99 -63.22 -23.86
N THR A 28 -22.28 -62.88 -24.02
CA THR A 28 -22.95 -62.89 -25.34
C THR A 28 -22.64 -61.60 -26.12
N ALA A 29 -22.71 -61.65 -27.45
CA ALA A 29 -22.36 -60.51 -28.33
C ALA A 29 -23.22 -59.26 -28.04
N GLU A 30 -24.53 -59.45 -27.79
CA GLU A 30 -25.45 -58.37 -27.42
C GLU A 30 -25.13 -57.76 -26.04
N GLY A 31 -24.66 -58.59 -25.10
CA GLY A 31 -24.22 -58.14 -23.78
C GLY A 31 -22.97 -57.27 -23.83
N LEU A 32 -22.07 -57.53 -24.79
CA LEU A 32 -20.87 -56.75 -25.00
C LEU A 32 -21.18 -55.33 -25.51
N GLU A 33 -22.14 -55.20 -26.42
CA GLU A 33 -22.59 -53.89 -26.92
C GLU A 33 -23.22 -53.05 -25.81
N ALA A 34 -24.10 -53.64 -25.00
CA ALA A 34 -24.73 -52.96 -23.86
C ALA A 34 -23.70 -52.47 -22.83
N VAL A 35 -22.68 -53.27 -22.52
CA VAL A 35 -21.58 -52.87 -21.62
C VAL A 35 -20.78 -51.71 -22.23
N SER A 36 -20.50 -51.74 -23.53
CA SER A 36 -19.75 -50.66 -24.20
C SER A 36 -20.54 -49.34 -24.22
N ALA A 37 -21.86 -49.40 -24.46
CA ALA A 37 -22.73 -48.23 -24.46
C ALA A 37 -22.79 -47.58 -23.07
N LEU A 38 -22.90 -48.40 -22.02
CA LEU A 38 -22.87 -47.92 -20.65
C LEU A 38 -21.51 -47.33 -20.26
N ALA A 39 -20.41 -47.98 -20.66
CA ALA A 39 -19.07 -47.46 -20.43
C ALA A 39 -18.88 -46.08 -21.07
N ASN A 40 -19.33 -45.90 -22.32
CA ASN A 40 -19.32 -44.62 -23.01
C ASN A 40 -20.18 -43.55 -22.32
N LEU A 41 -21.34 -43.94 -21.78
CA LEU A 41 -22.19 -43.05 -20.98
C LEU A 41 -21.49 -42.58 -19.69
N ILE A 42 -20.83 -43.50 -18.97
CA ILE A 42 -20.08 -43.16 -17.74
C ILE A 42 -18.92 -42.23 -18.07
N VAL A 43 -18.15 -42.52 -19.12
CA VAL A 43 -17.02 -41.68 -19.55
C VAL A 43 -17.50 -40.27 -19.93
N SER A 44 -18.64 -40.16 -20.62
CA SER A 44 -19.19 -38.85 -20.99
C SER A 44 -19.72 -38.07 -19.78
N ILE A 45 -20.34 -38.71 -18.79
CA ILE A 45 -20.71 -38.08 -17.51
C ILE A 45 -19.46 -37.63 -16.73
N ALA A 46 -18.43 -38.47 -16.67
CA ALA A 46 -17.18 -38.14 -16.00
C ALA A 46 -16.46 -36.96 -16.67
N ALA A 47 -16.43 -36.92 -18.00
CA ALA A 47 -15.89 -35.79 -18.76
C ALA A 47 -16.67 -34.49 -18.49
N ALA A 48 -18.00 -34.56 -18.45
CA ALA A 48 -18.85 -33.40 -18.11
C ALA A 48 -18.60 -32.90 -16.68
N ALA A 49 -18.51 -33.81 -15.69
CA ALA A 49 -18.21 -33.46 -14.31
C ALA A 49 -16.81 -32.84 -14.16
N ALA A 50 -15.80 -33.40 -14.84
CA ALA A 50 -14.44 -32.87 -14.87
C ALA A 50 -14.40 -31.46 -15.47
N ALA A 51 -15.16 -31.21 -16.55
CA ALA A 51 -15.26 -29.88 -17.16
C ALA A 51 -15.88 -28.84 -16.21
N VAL A 52 -16.94 -29.20 -15.46
CA VAL A 52 -17.56 -28.31 -14.47
C VAL A 52 -16.60 -28.01 -13.32
N ILE A 53 -15.95 -29.04 -12.75
CA ILE A 53 -14.98 -28.87 -11.66
C ILE A 53 -13.80 -28.01 -12.13
N ALA A 54 -13.30 -28.21 -13.35
CA ALA A 54 -12.24 -27.39 -13.91
C ALA A 54 -12.67 -25.92 -14.06
N GLY A 55 -13.90 -25.66 -14.51
CA GLY A 55 -14.45 -24.30 -14.58
C GLY A 55 -14.59 -23.61 -13.22
N MET A 56 -15.08 -24.34 -12.21
CA MET A 56 -15.18 -23.85 -10.83
C MET A 56 -13.80 -23.62 -10.20
N GLY A 57 -12.83 -24.49 -10.50
CA GLY A 57 -11.45 -24.35 -10.06
C GLY A 57 -10.78 -23.11 -10.65
N LEU A 58 -10.97 -22.87 -11.95
CA LEU A 58 -10.39 -21.72 -12.64
C LEU A 58 -10.92 -20.38 -12.11
N SER A 59 -12.22 -20.29 -11.87
CA SER A 59 -12.83 -19.08 -11.29
C SER A 59 -12.36 -18.83 -9.86
N SER A 60 -12.30 -19.88 -9.03
CA SER A 60 -11.77 -19.80 -7.65
C SER A 60 -10.29 -19.39 -7.64
N TRP A 61 -9.49 -19.94 -8.55
CA TRP A 61 -8.08 -19.61 -8.67
C TRP A 61 -7.85 -18.17 -9.12
N LYS A 62 -8.65 -17.68 -10.08
CA LYS A 62 -8.60 -16.28 -10.50
C LYS A 62 -8.95 -15.34 -9.35
N ALA A 63 -9.99 -15.67 -8.58
CA ALA A 63 -10.39 -14.90 -7.40
C ALA A 63 -9.29 -14.90 -6.32
N SER A 64 -8.68 -16.06 -6.04
CA SER A 64 -7.56 -16.18 -5.10
C SER A 64 -6.37 -15.32 -5.52
N ARG A 65 -5.97 -15.36 -6.80
CA ARG A 65 -4.85 -14.54 -7.29
C ARG A 65 -5.12 -13.05 -7.19
N GLN A 66 -6.36 -12.63 -7.45
CA GLN A 66 -6.74 -11.23 -7.31
C GLN A 66 -6.68 -10.80 -5.84
N TYR A 67 -7.19 -11.62 -4.94
CA TYR A 67 -7.11 -11.38 -3.49
C TYR A 67 -5.67 -11.29 -2.99
N ASP A 68 -4.79 -12.19 -3.43
CA ASP A 68 -3.37 -12.18 -3.05
C ASP A 68 -2.68 -10.88 -3.51
N GLY A 69 -3.02 -10.41 -4.72
CA GLY A 69 -2.50 -9.15 -5.26
C GLY A 69 -3.01 -7.93 -4.50
N ASP A 70 -4.32 -7.85 -4.25
CA ASP A 70 -4.93 -6.77 -3.47
C ASP A 70 -4.37 -6.72 -2.04
N TYR A 71 -4.22 -7.88 -1.40
CA TYR A 71 -3.68 -8.00 -0.05
C TYR A 71 -2.23 -7.51 0.03
N ALA A 72 -1.37 -7.99 -0.87
CA ALA A 72 0.05 -7.61 -0.87
C ALA A 72 0.22 -6.10 -1.10
N LEU A 73 -0.49 -5.55 -2.09
CA LEU A 73 -0.43 -4.13 -2.40
C LEU A 73 -0.96 -3.26 -1.26
N ALA A 74 -2.09 -3.63 -0.65
CA ALA A 74 -2.65 -2.90 0.49
C ALA A 74 -1.74 -2.91 1.71
N ARG A 75 -1.13 -4.07 2.02
CA ARG A 75 -0.15 -4.21 3.11
C ARG A 75 1.05 -3.30 2.88
N ASP A 76 1.65 -3.37 1.70
CA ASP A 76 2.87 -2.63 1.39
C ASP A 76 2.59 -1.11 1.38
N TYR A 77 1.41 -0.70 0.90
CA TYR A 77 0.96 0.69 0.99
C TYR A 77 0.79 1.16 2.43
N LEU A 78 0.16 0.36 3.30
CA LEU A 78 -0.01 0.71 4.72
C LEU A 78 1.32 0.90 5.45
N VAL A 79 2.31 0.06 5.15
CA VAL A 79 3.67 0.19 5.69
C VAL A 79 4.32 1.47 5.18
N GLY A 80 4.28 1.72 3.87
CA GLY A 80 4.82 2.95 3.26
C GLY A 80 4.16 4.22 3.82
N LEU A 81 2.84 4.20 4.00
CA LEU A 81 2.08 5.31 4.56
C LEU A 81 2.47 5.61 6.01
N SER A 82 2.71 4.57 6.81
CA SER A 82 3.14 4.71 8.20
C SER A 82 4.56 5.29 8.28
N LYS A 83 5.47 4.88 7.38
CA LYS A 83 6.81 5.46 7.26
C LYS A 83 6.75 6.93 6.84
N ALA A 84 5.97 7.24 5.81
CA ALA A 84 5.77 8.61 5.34
C ALA A 84 5.24 9.52 6.46
N GLN A 85 4.27 9.04 7.25
CA GLN A 85 3.76 9.76 8.42
C GLN A 85 4.85 9.99 9.48
N GLN A 86 5.66 8.97 9.77
CA GLN A 86 6.76 9.10 10.73
C GLN A 86 7.80 10.13 10.27
N GLN A 87 8.17 10.12 8.99
CA GLN A 87 9.08 11.13 8.43
C GLN A 87 8.46 12.53 8.42
N LEU A 88 7.16 12.64 8.16
CA LEU A 88 6.45 13.92 8.25
C LEU A 88 6.48 14.49 9.67
N ARG A 89 6.35 13.64 10.70
CA ARG A 89 6.51 14.05 12.11
C ARG A 89 7.96 14.43 12.43
N ALA A 90 8.94 13.64 11.95
CA ALA A 90 10.36 13.93 12.15
C ALA A 90 10.77 15.28 11.53
N LEU A 91 10.24 15.59 10.35
CA LEU A 91 10.43 16.87 9.67
C LEU A 91 9.97 18.06 10.54
N ARG A 92 8.83 17.90 11.21
CA ARG A 92 8.21 18.93 12.07
C ARG A 92 8.79 18.99 13.49
N TYR A 93 9.77 18.14 13.81
CA TYR A 93 10.33 18.09 15.15
C TYR A 93 11.05 19.42 15.50
N PRO A 94 10.65 20.14 16.57
CA PRO A 94 11.14 21.50 16.82
C PRO A 94 12.61 21.56 17.25
N VAL A 95 13.15 20.47 17.81
CA VAL A 95 14.52 20.43 18.30
C VAL A 95 15.47 19.98 17.19
N ILE A 96 16.55 20.73 16.98
CA ILE A 96 17.66 20.37 16.10
C ILE A 96 18.79 19.83 16.97
N TRP A 97 19.20 18.59 16.72
CA TRP A 97 20.23 17.93 17.49
C TRP A 97 21.63 18.32 16.99
N SER A 98 22.66 18.15 17.83
CA SER A 98 24.05 18.50 17.48
C SER A 98 24.64 17.67 16.34
N ASN A 99 24.09 16.48 16.08
CA ASN A 99 24.47 15.56 15.01
C ASN A 99 23.68 15.77 13.70
N GLU A 100 22.85 16.81 13.60
CA GLU A 100 22.12 17.15 12.38
C GLU A 100 22.79 18.31 11.62
N GLY A 101 22.64 18.32 10.29
CA GLY A 101 23.03 19.42 9.41
C GLY A 101 24.54 19.66 9.37
N HIS A 102 25.33 18.60 9.19
CA HIS A 102 26.78 18.73 9.09
C HIS A 102 27.18 19.56 7.87
N LEU A 103 27.88 20.67 8.11
CA LEU A 103 28.44 21.50 7.06
C LEU A 103 29.75 20.89 6.52
N THR A 104 29.93 20.94 5.21
CA THR A 104 31.22 20.61 4.59
C THR A 104 32.26 21.70 4.89
N GLU A 105 33.55 21.39 4.71
CA GLU A 105 34.60 22.41 4.88
C GLU A 105 34.42 23.55 3.85
N ASP A 106 34.07 23.23 2.60
CA ASP A 106 33.76 24.21 1.55
C ASP A 106 32.61 25.17 1.96
N GLU A 107 31.55 24.65 2.58
CA GLU A 107 30.41 25.45 3.06
C GLU A 107 30.82 26.40 4.21
N LYS A 108 31.76 25.97 5.07
CA LYS A 108 32.30 26.82 6.15
C LYS A 108 33.25 27.89 5.62
N GLU A 109 34.00 27.60 4.57
CA GLU A 109 34.88 28.57 3.90
C GLU A 109 34.05 29.66 3.19
N GLN A 110 32.92 29.28 2.57
CA GLN A 110 32.02 30.22 1.92
C GLN A 110 31.35 31.20 2.90
N PHE A 111 31.05 30.74 4.11
CA PHE A 111 30.44 31.54 5.18
C PHE A 111 31.33 31.53 6.42
N PRO A 112 32.34 32.42 6.50
CA PRO A 112 33.30 32.42 7.60
C PRO A 112 32.71 32.91 8.94
N ASP A 113 31.59 33.64 8.91
CA ASP A 113 30.94 34.11 10.13
C ASP A 113 30.16 32.98 10.84
N LEU A 114 30.29 32.92 12.16
CA LEU A 114 29.67 31.86 12.98
C LEU A 114 28.14 31.95 12.96
N VAL A 115 27.59 33.15 12.83
CA VAL A 115 26.13 33.34 12.73
C VAL A 115 25.64 32.74 11.42
N ASP A 116 26.28 33.08 10.30
CA ASP A 116 25.93 32.54 8.98
C ASP A 116 26.09 31.02 8.92
N GLN A 117 27.12 30.44 9.55
CA GLN A 117 27.27 28.99 9.67
C GLN A 117 26.13 28.35 10.49
N SER A 118 25.70 28.99 11.57
CA SER A 118 24.57 28.49 12.37
C SER A 118 23.28 28.48 11.56
N GLU A 119 23.00 29.57 10.83
CA GLU A 119 21.83 29.69 9.97
C GLU A 119 21.87 28.68 8.81
N LEU A 120 23.02 28.54 8.15
CA LEU A 120 23.21 27.58 7.07
C LEU A 120 23.01 26.15 7.56
N ARG A 121 23.55 25.82 8.74
CA ARG A 121 23.34 24.52 9.37
C ARG A 121 21.86 24.26 9.60
N ARG A 122 21.11 25.23 10.13
CA ARG A 122 19.65 25.07 10.31
C ARG A 122 18.92 24.88 8.99
N ALA A 123 19.30 25.61 7.94
CA ALA A 123 18.75 25.42 6.59
C ALA A 123 18.99 23.98 6.10
N LYS A 124 20.23 23.49 6.26
CA LYS A 124 20.63 22.14 5.86
C LYS A 124 19.82 21.07 6.58
N VAL A 125 19.54 21.23 7.88
CA VAL A 125 18.69 20.29 8.63
C VAL A 125 17.30 20.15 8.01
N TYR A 126 16.66 21.25 7.62
CA TYR A 126 15.35 21.17 6.96
C TYR A 126 15.43 20.52 5.58
N ILE A 127 16.51 20.78 4.82
CA ILE A 127 16.76 20.14 3.52
C ILE A 127 16.93 18.63 3.68
N ASP A 128 17.76 18.20 4.64
CA ASP A 128 18.05 16.80 4.91
C ASP A 128 16.79 16.05 5.37
N ARG A 129 16.03 16.64 6.31
CA ARG A 129 14.76 16.08 6.78
C ARG A 129 13.72 15.99 5.65
N TRP A 130 13.63 17.01 4.79
CA TRP A 130 12.73 16.99 3.64
C TRP A 130 13.15 15.95 2.60
N SER A 131 14.46 15.79 2.37
CA SER A 131 15.02 14.77 1.48
C SER A 131 14.64 13.36 1.94
N ALA A 132 14.81 13.05 3.22
CA ALA A 132 14.39 11.78 3.81
C ALA A 132 12.88 11.52 3.68
N HIS A 133 12.05 12.55 3.87
CA HIS A 133 10.61 12.45 3.62
C HIS A 133 10.30 12.19 2.13
N THR A 134 11.01 12.89 1.23
CA THR A 134 10.83 12.74 -0.22
C THR A 134 11.16 11.34 -0.69
N GLU A 135 12.21 10.70 -0.15
CA GLU A 135 12.58 9.32 -0.48
C GLU A 135 11.44 8.34 -0.19
N GLU A 136 10.82 8.42 0.99
CA GLU A 136 9.66 7.61 1.35
C GLU A 136 8.44 7.93 0.46
N MET A 137 8.23 9.20 0.12
CA MET A 137 7.14 9.61 -0.77
C MET A 137 7.32 9.11 -2.21
N VAL A 138 8.56 9.02 -2.71
CA VAL A 138 8.86 8.43 -4.03
C VAL A 138 8.50 6.94 -4.04
N ALA A 139 8.86 6.20 -2.97
CA ALA A 139 8.47 4.80 -2.83
C ALA A 139 6.94 4.64 -2.75
N LEU A 140 6.27 5.50 -1.99
CA LEU A 140 4.81 5.51 -1.87
C LEU A 140 4.11 5.88 -3.19
N TYR A 141 4.72 6.75 -4.00
CA TYR A 141 4.21 7.12 -5.31
C TYR A 141 4.22 5.95 -6.30
N ALA A 142 5.27 5.13 -6.29
CA ALA A 142 5.31 3.91 -7.09
C ALA A 142 4.16 2.95 -6.71
N LEU A 143 3.90 2.79 -5.41
CA LEU A 143 2.76 2.01 -4.92
C LEU A 143 1.42 2.64 -5.29
N LYS A 144 1.32 3.98 -5.29
CA LYS A 144 0.11 4.70 -5.73
C LYS A 144 -0.21 4.39 -7.20
N LEU A 145 0.78 4.39 -8.08
CA LEU A 145 0.57 4.06 -9.49
C LEU A 145 0.07 2.62 -9.68
N GLN A 146 0.61 1.67 -8.91
CA GLN A 146 0.12 0.29 -8.91
C GLN A 146 -1.31 0.21 -8.37
N ALA A 147 -1.60 0.91 -7.28
CA ALA A 147 -2.93 0.99 -6.69
C ALA A 147 -3.96 1.59 -7.66
N MET A 148 -3.60 2.63 -8.41
CA MET A 148 -4.46 3.19 -9.45
C MET A 148 -4.70 2.21 -10.60
N ALA A 149 -3.68 1.42 -10.99
CA ALA A 149 -3.84 0.40 -12.02
C ALA A 149 -4.77 -0.75 -11.58
N VAL A 150 -4.78 -1.11 -10.30
CA VAL A 150 -5.58 -2.23 -9.75
C VAL A 150 -6.97 -1.80 -9.27
N TRP A 151 -7.07 -0.65 -8.59
CA TRP A 151 -8.29 -0.15 -7.94
C TRP A 151 -8.94 1.05 -8.64
N GLY A 152 -8.31 1.57 -9.69
CA GLY A 152 -8.78 2.74 -10.42
C GLY A 152 -8.62 4.06 -9.65
N ASP A 153 -9.23 5.12 -10.20
CA ASP A 153 -9.07 6.49 -9.72
C ASP A 153 -9.69 6.73 -8.34
N SER A 154 -10.54 5.83 -7.86
CA SER A 154 -11.13 5.89 -6.52
C SER A 154 -10.07 5.97 -5.41
N PHE A 155 -8.91 5.36 -5.63
CA PHE A 155 -7.80 5.42 -4.67
C PHE A 155 -7.14 6.80 -4.63
N GLU A 156 -7.08 7.50 -5.77
CA GLU A 156 -6.51 8.84 -5.83
C GLU A 156 -7.33 9.82 -5.00
N ASP A 157 -8.65 9.69 -4.99
CA ASP A 157 -9.55 10.53 -4.20
C ASP A 157 -9.24 10.46 -2.70
N HIS A 158 -8.94 9.27 -2.17
CA HIS A 158 -8.55 9.09 -0.78
C HIS A 158 -7.21 9.78 -0.45
N MET A 159 -6.28 9.84 -1.40
CA MET A 159 -4.95 10.45 -1.20
C MET A 159 -4.94 11.97 -1.42
N LYS A 160 -5.96 12.56 -2.05
CA LYS A 160 -5.99 14.00 -2.39
C LYS A 160 -5.81 14.90 -1.17
N ARG A 161 -6.49 14.60 -0.06
CA ARG A 161 -6.39 15.40 1.19
C ARG A 161 -4.99 15.32 1.78
N PHE A 162 -4.43 14.12 1.93
CA PHE A 162 -3.08 13.93 2.46
C PHE A 162 -2.01 14.64 1.60
N ASN A 163 -2.06 14.48 0.28
CA ASN A 163 -1.15 15.16 -0.63
C ASN A 163 -1.32 16.69 -0.59
N GLY A 164 -2.53 17.18 -0.27
CA GLY A 164 -2.77 18.60 -0.03
C GLY A 164 -2.03 19.14 1.18
N LEU A 165 -2.05 18.39 2.29
CA LEU A 165 -1.35 18.73 3.52
C LEU A 165 0.17 18.66 3.34
N GLU A 166 0.68 17.64 2.64
CA GLU A 166 2.10 17.52 2.32
C GLU A 166 2.61 18.71 1.49
N ARG A 167 1.87 19.14 0.46
CA ARG A 167 2.17 20.36 -0.29
C ARG A 167 2.09 21.63 0.56
N GLU A 168 1.17 21.68 1.52
CA GLU A 168 1.06 22.79 2.46
C GLU A 168 2.34 22.91 3.29
N LEU A 169 2.78 21.80 3.90
CA LEU A 169 4.01 21.76 4.68
C LEU A 169 5.25 22.07 3.84
N PHE A 170 5.32 21.57 2.60
CA PHE A 170 6.42 21.89 1.70
C PHE A 170 6.61 23.40 1.51
N ARG A 171 5.52 24.14 1.35
CA ARG A 171 5.58 25.61 1.18
C ARG A 171 6.13 26.31 2.43
N VAL A 172 5.72 25.86 3.61
CA VAL A 172 6.19 26.40 4.90
C VAL A 172 7.67 26.06 5.12
N VAL A 173 8.08 24.81 4.90
CA VAL A 173 9.48 24.39 5.03
C VAL A 173 10.37 25.17 4.06
N ARG A 174 9.95 25.28 2.80
CA ARG A 174 10.69 26.06 1.80
C ARG A 174 10.79 27.52 2.20
N SER A 175 9.68 28.15 2.62
CA SER A 175 9.70 29.54 3.08
C SER A 175 10.60 29.70 4.30
N LYS A 176 10.61 28.75 5.24
CA LYS A 176 11.52 28.75 6.39
C LYS A 176 12.97 28.72 5.96
N ILE A 177 13.36 27.81 5.07
CA ILE A 177 14.72 27.73 4.52
C ILE A 177 15.12 29.07 3.91
N GLU A 178 14.24 29.69 3.11
CA GLU A 178 14.51 30.97 2.47
C GLU A 178 14.65 32.13 3.49
N THR A 179 13.95 32.09 4.62
CA THR A 179 14.13 33.11 5.68
C THR A 179 15.48 33.00 6.41
N ILE A 180 16.00 31.78 6.58
CA ILE A 180 17.21 31.54 7.39
C ILE A 180 18.48 31.53 6.53
N HIS A 181 18.42 31.12 5.26
CA HIS A 181 19.62 30.96 4.44
C HIS A 181 20.45 32.25 4.35
N PRO A 182 21.76 32.23 4.69
CA PRO A 182 22.57 33.45 4.80
C PRO A 182 22.73 34.19 3.47
N ALA A 183 22.83 33.47 2.35
CA ALA A 183 22.97 34.07 1.01
C ALA A 183 21.74 34.85 0.51
N ASN A 184 20.58 34.74 1.16
CA ASN A 184 19.38 35.46 0.73
C ASN A 184 19.43 36.92 1.18
N ASP A 185 19.03 37.82 0.28
CA ASP A 185 18.94 39.24 0.58
C ASP A 185 17.84 39.52 1.63
N PRO A 186 17.94 40.64 2.38
CA PRO A 186 16.98 40.98 3.42
C PRO A 186 15.54 41.15 2.93
N GLU A 187 15.32 41.63 1.70
CA GLU A 187 13.98 41.83 1.14
C GLU A 187 13.30 40.48 0.89
N LYS A 188 14.03 39.52 0.30
CA LYS A 188 13.57 38.14 0.12
C LYS A 188 13.26 37.47 1.45
N LYS A 189 14.13 37.63 2.45
CA LYS A 189 13.89 37.11 3.81
C LYS A 189 12.62 37.70 4.41
N ALA A 190 12.42 39.02 4.29
CA ALA A 190 11.21 39.69 4.77
C ALA A 190 9.94 39.21 4.05
N ALA A 191 10.00 39.00 2.73
CA ALA A 191 8.89 38.49 1.94
C ALA A 191 8.46 37.09 2.40
N HIS A 192 9.40 36.16 2.59
CA HIS A 192 9.10 34.82 3.09
C HIS A 192 8.67 34.82 4.55
N ALA A 193 9.22 35.70 5.40
CA ALA A 193 8.76 35.86 6.77
C ALA A 193 7.31 36.34 6.83
N ALA A 194 6.92 37.27 5.96
CA ALA A 194 5.54 37.74 5.84
C ALA A 194 4.58 36.65 5.32
N MET A 195 5.05 35.69 4.51
CA MET A 195 4.27 34.52 4.11
C MET A 195 4.04 33.59 5.30
N LEU A 196 5.09 33.28 6.07
CA LEU A 196 4.99 32.40 7.25
C LEU A 196 4.02 32.94 8.31
N LEU A 197 3.92 34.27 8.47
CA LEU A 197 2.96 34.91 9.39
C LEU A 197 1.49 34.76 8.96
N LYS A 198 1.22 34.50 7.67
CA LYS A 198 -0.14 34.29 7.13
C LYS A 198 -0.56 32.83 7.14
N GLU A 199 0.41 31.93 7.13
CA GLU A 199 0.17 30.49 7.17
C GLU A 199 -0.14 30.07 8.62
N ARG A 200 -0.94 29.02 8.77
CA ARG A 200 -1.19 28.45 10.10
C ARG A 200 0.11 27.80 10.61
N ASP A 201 0.26 27.69 11.92
CA ASP A 201 1.45 27.06 12.51
C ASP A 201 1.47 25.55 12.24
N ILE A 202 2.20 25.16 11.19
CA ILE A 202 2.36 23.75 10.78
C ILE A 202 3.82 23.30 10.79
N LEU A 203 4.78 24.21 10.97
CA LEU A 203 6.20 23.86 10.87
C LEU A 203 6.64 22.99 12.04
N HIS A 204 6.15 23.29 13.23
CA HIS A 204 6.56 22.63 14.45
C HIS A 204 5.41 21.79 15.00
N ASP A 205 5.74 20.55 15.33
CA ASP A 205 4.86 19.71 16.13
C ASP A 205 4.92 20.19 17.59
N THR A 206 3.80 20.08 18.30
CA THR A 206 3.77 20.36 19.74
C THR A 206 4.43 19.20 20.48
N ILE A 207 5.33 19.49 21.42
CA ILE A 207 5.89 18.47 22.33
C ILE A 207 4.79 17.97 23.30
N ASP A 208 3.67 18.69 23.36
CA ASP A 208 2.50 18.35 24.15
C ASP A 208 1.86 17.04 23.71
N PRO A 209 1.21 16.31 24.64
CA PRO A 209 0.53 15.05 24.34
C PRO A 209 -0.69 15.22 23.42
N GLU A 210 -1.23 16.44 23.30
CA GLU A 210 -2.32 16.72 22.37
C GLU A 210 -1.77 17.09 20.99
N PRO A 211 -2.23 16.45 19.90
CA PRO A 211 -1.79 16.78 18.56
C PRO A 211 -2.27 18.17 18.17
N ASP A 212 -1.41 18.93 17.48
CA ASP A 212 -1.77 20.20 16.89
C ASP A 212 -2.82 20.05 15.76
N SER A 213 -3.36 21.18 15.28
CA SER A 213 -4.42 21.18 14.25
C SER A 213 -3.99 20.52 12.93
N TYR A 214 -2.73 20.67 12.52
CA TYR A 214 -2.20 20.06 11.31
C TYR A 214 -1.96 18.55 11.50
N ALA A 215 -1.43 18.13 12.66
CA ALA A 215 -1.26 16.74 13.02
C ALA A 215 -2.61 16.00 13.04
N LYS A 216 -3.68 16.64 13.54
CA LYS A 216 -5.05 16.12 13.49
C LYS A 216 -5.54 15.96 12.04
N ASP A 217 -5.39 16.99 11.21
CA ASP A 217 -5.77 16.92 9.79
C ASP A 217 -5.04 15.80 9.04
N VAL A 218 -3.75 15.63 9.31
CA VAL A 218 -2.96 14.54 8.74
C VAL A 218 -3.53 13.20 9.19
N GLU A 219 -3.74 13.00 10.48
CA GLU A 219 -4.25 11.73 11.02
C GLU A 219 -5.65 11.40 10.49
N GLU A 220 -6.55 12.38 10.39
CA GLU A 220 -7.86 12.21 9.78
C GLU A 220 -7.74 11.81 8.30
N SER A 221 -6.90 12.52 7.53
CA SER A 221 -6.69 12.20 6.12
C SER A 221 -6.12 10.79 5.91
N LEU A 222 -5.23 10.36 6.81
CA LEU A 222 -4.63 9.04 6.77
C LEU A 222 -5.62 7.96 7.25
N SER A 223 -6.52 8.28 8.17
CA SER A 223 -7.55 7.36 8.64
C SER A 223 -8.46 6.91 7.49
N ASP A 224 -8.87 7.83 6.62
CA ASP A 224 -9.69 7.53 5.45
C ASP A 224 -8.96 6.57 4.48
N VAL A 225 -7.68 6.83 4.22
CA VAL A 225 -6.82 5.97 3.38
C VAL A 225 -6.65 4.60 4.02
N ARG A 226 -6.37 4.54 5.33
CA ARG A 226 -6.20 3.27 6.05
C ARG A 226 -7.48 2.44 6.09
N ALA A 227 -8.65 3.07 6.23
CA ALA A 227 -9.93 2.39 6.18
C ALA A 227 -10.15 1.73 4.81
N PHE A 228 -9.87 2.47 3.73
CA PHE A 228 -9.91 1.92 2.37
C PHE A 228 -8.96 0.71 2.20
N LEU A 229 -7.71 0.84 2.65
CA LEU A 229 -6.71 -0.23 2.52
C LEU A 229 -7.03 -1.45 3.38
N ARG A 230 -7.57 -1.27 4.59
CA ARG A 230 -8.00 -2.38 5.46
C ARG A 230 -9.12 -3.20 4.84
N LYS A 231 -10.04 -2.56 4.11
CA LYS A 231 -11.06 -3.27 3.34
C LYS A 231 -10.44 -4.21 2.29
N LYS A 232 -9.34 -3.78 1.65
CA LYS A 232 -8.59 -4.59 0.67
C LYS A 232 -7.82 -5.75 1.30
N LEU A 233 -7.51 -5.68 2.59
CA LEU A 233 -6.90 -6.79 3.34
C LEU A 233 -7.90 -7.88 3.78
N GLY A 234 -9.20 -7.72 3.48
CA GLY A 234 -10.26 -8.60 3.98
C GLY A 234 -10.74 -8.26 5.40
N GLY A 235 -10.34 -7.10 5.93
CA GLY A 235 -10.78 -6.60 7.23
C GLY A 235 -12.12 -5.86 7.14
N GLU A 236 -13.23 -6.56 6.90
CA GLU A 236 -14.57 -6.04 7.20
C GLU A 236 -14.99 -6.32 8.67
N ASP A 237 -14.26 -7.18 9.40
CA ASP A 237 -14.70 -7.70 10.73
C ASP A 237 -13.76 -7.39 11.93
N LEU A 238 -12.87 -6.39 11.84
CA LEU A 238 -12.08 -5.94 13.00
C LEU A 238 -12.57 -4.56 13.46
N GLN A 239 -13.81 -4.53 13.96
CA GLN A 239 -14.33 -3.46 14.83
C GLN A 239 -14.30 -3.92 16.28
#